data_AF-A0A7V8ABF0-F1
#
_entry.id   AF-A0A7V8ABF0-F1
#
_cell.length_a   1.000
_cell.length_b   1.000
_cell.length_c   1.000
_cell.angle_alpha   90.00
_cell.angle_beta   90.00
_cell.angle_gamma   90.00
#
_symmetry.space_group_name_H-M   'P 1'
#
loop_
_entity.id
_entity.type
_entity.pdbx_description
1 polymer ?
#
loop_
_entity_poly.entity_id
_entity_poly.type
_entity_poly.pdbx_seq_one_letter_code
_entity_poly.pdbx_strand_id
1 'polypeptide(L)'
;APISPQPTRAFIQDTDVVIEFSEALSGLKTYGSNYANGFEICNATYSCQFVLGRANGSQIILVGAASEHVSIVRYGWADTTYGNTFNSADLPLGTFEIGVTRN
;
A
#
# COMPACT_ATOMS: atom_id res chain seq x y z
N ALA A 1 0.60 12.03 20.29
CA ALA A 1 1.84 11.88 19.50
C ALA A 1 1.46 11.26 18.16
N PRO A 2 2.18 11.55 17.05
CA PRO A 2 1.90 10.89 15.77
C PRO A 2 2.16 9.38 15.89
N ILE A 3 1.42 8.58 15.11
CA ILE A 3 1.61 7.13 14.98
C ILE A 3 1.85 6.77 13.51
N SER A 4 2.29 5.54 13.25
CA SER A 4 2.48 5.02 11.89
C SER A 4 1.17 5.05 11.08
N PRO A 5 1.23 5.28 9.76
CA PRO A 5 0.05 5.22 8.91
C PRO A 5 -0.68 3.88 9.03
N GLN A 6 -2.02 3.93 9.09
CA GLN A 6 -2.86 2.73 9.22
C GLN A 6 -3.73 2.57 7.97
N PRO A 7 -3.76 1.40 7.33
CA PRO A 7 -4.63 1.17 6.18
C PRO A 7 -6.09 1.19 6.63
N THR A 8 -6.93 1.92 5.91
CA THR A 8 -8.36 2.07 6.22
C THR A 8 -9.24 1.40 5.18
N ARG A 9 -8.82 1.44 3.91
CA ARG A 9 -9.54 0.82 2.80
C ARG A 9 -8.59 0.49 1.66
N ALA A 10 -8.88 -0.59 0.94
CA ALA A 10 -8.32 -0.83 -0.38
C ALA A 10 -9.43 -1.11 -1.40
N PHE A 11 -9.31 -0.54 -2.59
CA PHE A 11 -10.31 -0.69 -3.64
C PHE A 11 -9.71 -0.56 -5.04
N ILE A 12 -10.40 -1.16 -6.02
CA ILE A 12 -10.08 -0.98 -7.43
C ILE A 12 -10.63 0.37 -7.90
N GLN A 13 -9.79 1.13 -8.58
CA GLN A 13 -10.16 2.35 -9.30
C GLN A 13 -9.55 2.30 -10.69
N ASP A 14 -10.39 2.23 -11.72
CA ASP A 14 -9.97 2.07 -13.11
C ASP A 14 -9.03 0.86 -13.29
N THR A 15 -7.75 1.11 -13.59
CA THR A 15 -6.70 0.09 -13.76
C THR A 15 -5.86 -0.14 -12.51
N ASP A 16 -6.13 0.60 -11.44
CA ASP A 16 -5.26 0.68 -10.27
C ASP A 16 -5.92 0.06 -9.04
N VAL A 17 -5.08 -0.30 -8.06
CA VAL A 17 -5.54 -0.58 -6.70
C VAL A 17 -5.11 0.58 -5.82
N VAL A 18 -6.08 1.24 -5.19
CA VAL A 18 -5.86 2.38 -4.29
C VAL A 18 -5.99 1.90 -2.85
N ILE A 19 -5.03 2.30 -2.01
CA ILE A 19 -5.02 2.03 -0.58
C ILE A 19 -5.06 3.37 0.14
N GLU A 20 -6.06 3.56 0.99
CA GLU A 20 -6.23 4.74 1.82
C GLU A 20 -5.65 4.52 3.22
N PHE A 21 -4.94 5.53 3.72
CA PHE A 21 -4.33 5.50 5.04
C PHE A 21 -4.88 6.62 5.93
N SER A 22 -5.20 6.29 7.18
CA SER A 22 -5.22 7.27 8.25
C SER A 22 -3.79 7.54 8.73
N GLU A 23 -3.61 8.60 9.51
CA GLU A 23 -2.31 8.97 10.11
C GLU A 23 -1.20 9.24 9.06
N ALA A 24 -1.58 9.55 7.82
CA ALA A 24 -0.68 10.10 6.81
C ALA A 24 -0.27 11.56 7.11
N LEU A 25 -1.02 12.25 7.98
CA LEU A 25 -0.81 13.66 8.34
C LEU A 25 -0.88 14.56 7.10
N SER A 26 0.20 15.26 6.72
CA SER A 26 0.21 16.06 5.48
C SER A 26 0.47 15.23 4.21
N GLY A 27 0.74 13.93 4.36
CA GLY A 27 0.86 12.99 3.25
C GLY A 27 1.91 11.90 3.48
N LEU A 28 1.88 10.89 2.61
CA LEU A 28 2.86 9.81 2.55
C LEU A 28 4.10 10.23 1.75
N LYS A 29 5.25 9.71 2.15
CA LYS A 29 6.55 9.94 1.53
C LYS A 29 7.24 8.61 1.21
N THR A 30 8.08 8.62 0.19
CA THR A 30 8.96 7.51 -0.16
C THR A 30 10.42 7.93 -0.06
N TYR A 31 11.26 7.11 0.57
CA TYR A 31 12.71 7.35 0.65
C TYR A 31 13.49 6.47 -0.32
N GLY A 32 14.58 7.02 -0.88
CA GLY A 32 15.48 6.32 -1.81
C GLY A 32 14.89 5.98 -3.19
N SER A 33 13.63 6.32 -3.47
CA SER A 33 12.95 6.10 -4.75
C SER A 33 11.69 6.97 -4.85
N ASN A 34 11.24 7.21 -6.09
CA ASN A 34 9.91 7.78 -6.38
C ASN A 34 8.78 6.76 -6.27
N TYR A 35 9.11 5.49 -6.00
CA TYR A 35 8.17 4.38 -5.85
C TYR A 35 8.18 3.85 -4.43
N ALA A 36 6.98 3.50 -3.96
CA ALA A 36 6.75 2.79 -2.72
C ALA A 36 6.95 1.29 -2.96
N ASN A 37 7.83 0.64 -2.22
CA ASN A 37 8.13 -0.79 -2.35
C ASN A 37 7.39 -1.62 -1.29
N GLY A 38 7.56 -2.95 -1.34
CA GLY A 38 7.08 -3.84 -0.27
C GLY A 38 5.59 -4.18 -0.31
N PHE A 39 4.85 -3.73 -1.33
CA PHE A 39 3.46 -4.12 -1.55
C PHE A 39 3.36 -5.39 -2.38
N GLU A 40 2.39 -6.22 -2.04
CA GLU A 40 1.97 -7.37 -2.84
C GLU A 40 0.46 -7.32 -3.03
N ILE A 41 0.01 -7.64 -4.24
CA ILE A 41 -1.38 -8.00 -4.50
C ILE A 41 -1.50 -9.52 -4.51
N CYS A 42 -2.54 -10.03 -3.86
CA CYS A 42 -2.80 -11.46 -3.79
C CYS A 42 -4.20 -11.78 -4.29
N ASN A 43 -4.36 -12.99 -4.82
CA ASN A 43 -5.68 -13.56 -5.07
C ASN A 43 -6.26 -14.20 -3.80
N ALA A 44 -7.49 -14.70 -3.89
CA ALA A 44 -8.19 -15.36 -2.77
C ALA A 44 -7.49 -16.62 -2.23
N THR A 45 -6.53 -17.20 -2.97
CA THR A 45 -5.74 -18.36 -2.54
C THR A 45 -4.32 -17.98 -2.11
N TYR A 46 -4.07 -16.70 -1.80
CA TYR A 46 -2.75 -16.18 -1.39
C TYR A 46 -1.62 -16.40 -2.41
N SER A 47 -1.95 -16.49 -3.69
CA SER A 47 -0.95 -16.33 -4.75
C SER A 47 -0.67 -14.84 -4.91
N CYS A 48 0.53 -14.43 -4.51
CA CYS A 48 0.92 -13.03 -4.37
C CYS A 48 2.02 -12.64 -5.37
N GLN A 49 1.99 -11.38 -5.78
CA GLN A 49 3.01 -10.79 -6.64
C GLN A 49 3.36 -9.39 -6.12
N PHE A 50 4.65 -9.05 -6.14
CA PHE A 50 5.13 -7.73 -5.79
C PHE A 50 4.67 -6.69 -6.81
N VAL A 51 4.26 -5.53 -6.30
CA VAL A 51 3.86 -4.38 -7.10
C VAL A 51 4.42 -3.10 -6.48
N LEU A 52 4.77 -2.14 -7.32
CA LEU A 52 5.22 -0.82 -6.87
C LEU A 52 4.02 0.10 -6.68
N GLY A 53 4.09 0.93 -5.64
CA GLY A 53 3.12 1.97 -5.37
C GLY A 53 3.64 3.39 -5.66
N ARG A 54 2.72 4.35 -5.72
CA ARG A 54 3.01 5.78 -5.68
C ARG A 54 2.25 6.43 -4.53
N ALA A 55 2.96 7.21 -3.72
CA ALA A 55 2.33 8.06 -2.72
C ALA A 55 1.58 9.21 -3.39
N ASN A 56 0.32 9.41 -3.00
CA ASN A 56 -0.51 10.54 -3.41
C ASN A 56 -1.35 11.00 -2.21
N GLY A 57 -0.90 12.06 -1.52
CA GLY A 57 -1.53 12.52 -0.28
C GLY A 57 -1.57 11.40 0.77
N SER A 58 -2.76 11.01 1.21
CA SER A 58 -2.98 9.92 2.16
C SER A 58 -3.17 8.53 1.51
N GLN A 59 -2.87 8.40 0.22
CA GLN A 59 -3.08 7.17 -0.55
C GLN A 59 -1.76 6.59 -1.08
N ILE A 60 -1.75 5.27 -1.23
CA ILE A 60 -0.82 4.57 -2.13
C ILE A 60 -1.62 4.06 -3.33
N ILE A 61 -1.14 4.38 -4.52
CA ILE A 61 -1.72 3.91 -5.78
C ILE A 61 -0.79 2.83 -6.35
N LEU A 62 -1.29 1.60 -6.44
CA LEU A 62 -0.62 0.49 -7.11
C LEU A 62 -1.02 0.52 -8.60
N VAL A 63 -0.22 1.22 -9.39
CA VAL A 63 -0.55 1.56 -10.80
C VAL A 63 -0.60 0.29 -11.65
N GLY A 64 -1.70 0.09 -12.37
CA GLY A 64 -1.91 -1.08 -13.24
C GLY A 64 -2.09 -2.40 -12.48
N ALA A 65 -2.29 -2.35 -11.16
CA ALA A 65 -2.38 -3.55 -10.32
C ALA A 65 -3.78 -4.16 -10.29
N ALA A 66 -4.80 -3.51 -10.86
CA ALA A 66 -6.15 -4.07 -10.88
C ALA A 66 -6.21 -5.32 -11.75
N SER A 67 -6.86 -6.37 -11.24
CA SER A 67 -7.26 -7.53 -12.03
C SER A 67 -8.51 -8.18 -11.44
N GLU A 68 -9.14 -9.08 -12.21
CA GLU A 68 -10.29 -9.86 -11.73
C GLU A 68 -9.96 -10.75 -10.52
N HIS A 69 -8.68 -11.06 -10.31
CA HIS A 69 -8.25 -11.97 -9.27
C HIS A 69 -7.71 -11.27 -8.02
N VAL A 70 -7.41 -9.97 -8.04
CA VAL A 70 -6.94 -9.26 -6.83
C VAL A 70 -8.04 -9.26 -5.78
N SER A 71 -7.72 -9.77 -4.60
CA SER A 71 -8.63 -9.82 -3.44
C SER A 71 -8.00 -9.23 -2.18
N ILE A 72 -6.67 -9.19 -2.10
CA ILE A 72 -5.93 -8.79 -0.89
C ILE A 72 -4.74 -7.93 -1.32
N VAL A 73 -4.46 -6.88 -0.55
CA VAL A 73 -3.15 -6.21 -0.54
C VAL A 73 -2.47 -6.49 0.78
N ARG A 74 -1.18 -6.79 0.73
CA ARG A 74 -0.34 -6.88 1.92
C ARG A 74 0.93 -6.06 1.75
N TYR A 75 1.51 -5.64 2.86
CA TYR A 75 2.75 -4.85 2.89
C TYR A 75 3.70 -5.40 3.93
N GLY A 76 5.00 -5.49 3.59
CA GLY A 76 6.04 -5.96 4.51
C GLY A 76 5.91 -7.44 4.87
N TRP A 77 5.43 -8.26 3.93
CA TRP A 77 5.39 -9.72 4.04
C TRP A 77 6.57 -10.35 3.28
N ALA A 78 7.06 -11.51 3.76
CA ALA A 78 8.34 -12.14 3.36
C ALA A 78 9.60 -11.31 3.73
N ASP A 79 10.77 -11.66 3.18
CA ASP A 79 12.07 -10.99 3.43
C ASP A 79 12.15 -9.56 2.84
N THR A 80 11.02 -8.86 2.70
CA THR A 80 10.96 -7.43 2.37
C THR A 80 11.39 -6.61 3.59
N THR A 81 12.69 -6.69 3.86
CA THR A 81 13.33 -6.17 5.06
C THR A 81 13.36 -4.64 5.15
N TYR A 82 13.11 -3.91 4.05
CA TYR A 82 13.18 -2.44 4.02
C TYR A 82 12.09 -1.81 3.16
N GLY A 83 10.88 -1.72 3.73
CA GLY A 83 9.82 -0.87 3.22
C GLY A 83 10.23 0.61 3.31
N ASN A 84 9.99 1.39 2.25
CA ASN A 84 10.47 2.76 2.13
C ASN A 84 9.38 3.84 2.28
N THR A 85 8.21 3.47 2.80
CA THR A 85 7.03 4.36 2.90
C THR A 85 6.83 4.86 4.32
N PHE A 86 6.62 6.17 4.47
CA PHE A 86 6.51 6.88 5.74
C PHE A 86 5.38 7.91 5.68
N ASN A 87 4.84 8.32 6.83
CA ASN A 87 4.01 9.53 6.89
C ASN A 87 4.86 10.81 6.98
N SER A 88 4.20 11.97 7.05
CA SER A 88 4.92 13.25 7.08
C SER A 88 5.74 13.50 8.34
N ALA A 89 5.52 12.72 9.42
CA ALA A 89 6.28 12.75 10.67
C ALA A 89 7.40 11.68 10.72
N ASP A 90 7.75 11.09 9.57
CA ASP A 90 8.82 10.10 9.42
C ASP A 90 8.59 8.79 10.21
N LEU A 91 7.33 8.47 10.47
CA LEU A 91 6.96 7.17 11.02
C LEU A 91 6.72 6.17 9.89
N PRO A 92 7.36 4.99 9.94
CA PRO A 92 7.29 4.01 8.86
C PRO A 92 5.89 3.40 8.79
N LEU A 93 5.48 3.06 7.57
CA LEU A 93 4.33 2.19 7.36
C LEU A 93 4.63 0.81 7.98
N GLY A 94 3.71 0.33 8.82
CA GLY A 94 3.82 -0.98 9.46
C GLY A 94 3.33 -2.10 8.54
N THR A 95 3.70 -3.34 8.85
CA THR A 95 3.17 -4.54 8.18
C THR A 95 1.65 -4.59 8.30
N PHE A 96 0.96 -4.87 7.19
CA PHE A 96 -0.50 -5.06 7.19
C PHE A 96 -0.97 -6.00 6.09
N GLU A 97 -2.22 -6.42 6.22
CA GLU A 97 -3.03 -7.07 5.18
C GLU A 97 -4.42 -6.42 5.17
N ILE A 98 -4.97 -6.15 3.98
CA ILE A 98 -6.31 -5.56 3.82
C ILE A 98 -7.01 -6.13 2.57
N GLY A 99 -8.32 -6.38 2.70
CA GLY A 99 -9.14 -6.83 1.58
C GLY A 99 -9.37 -5.73 0.55
N VAL A 100 -9.38 -6.11 -0.73
CA VAL A 100 -9.63 -5.19 -1.85
C VAL A 100 -11.10 -5.28 -2.26
N THR A 101 -11.77 -4.14 -2.30
CA THR A 101 -13.16 -4.02 -2.74
C THR A 101 -13.26 -3.55 -4.18
N ARG A 102 -14.37 -3.88 -4.85
CA ARG A 102 -14.77 -3.25 -6.12
C ARG A 102 -15.84 -2.21 -5.81
N ASN A 103 -15.69 -1.00 -6.37
CA ASN A 103 -16.77 -0.01 -6.38
C ASN A 103 -17.82 -0.37 -7.45
#